data_AF-A0A7Y5A1N3-F1
#
_entry.id   AF-A0A7Y5A1N3-F1
#
_cell.length_a   1.000
_cell.length_b   1.000
_cell.length_c   1.000
_cell.angle_alpha   90.00
_cell.angle_beta   90.00
_cell.angle_gamma   90.00
#
_symmetry.space_group_name_H-M   'P 1'
#
loop_
_entity.id
_entity.type
_entity.pdbx_description
1 polymer ?
#
loop_
_entity_poly.entity_id
_entity_poly.type
_entity_poly.pdbx_seq_one_letter_code
_entity_poly.pdbx_strand_id
1 'polypeptide(L)' 'METREIIRVIGKLPVSKRMLIVERTLKTIRESETRKKMLKAANALLEDYKNDKELTIFAHLDYEVFYEAR' A
#
# COMPACT_ATOMS: atom_id res chain seq x y z
N MET A 1 14.54 14.97 -21.95
CA MET A 1 13.76 14.05 -22.79
C MET A 1 12.29 14.35 -22.55
N GLU A 2 11.56 14.75 -23.58
CA GLU A 2 10.12 14.98 -23.46
C GLU A 2 9.35 13.65 -23.49
N THR A 3 8.18 13.58 -22.86
CA THR A 3 7.31 12.38 -22.87
C THR A 3 7.01 11.90 -24.30
N ARG A 4 6.85 12.84 -25.24
CA ARG A 4 6.63 12.56 -26.67
C ARG A 4 7.84 11.85 -27.30
N GLU A 5 9.03 12.20 -26.87
CA GLU A 5 10.29 11.62 -27.36
C GLU A 5 10.46 10.19 -26.84
N ILE A 6 10.11 9.94 -25.56
CA ILE A 6 10.12 8.61 -24.95
C ILE A 6 9.14 7.67 -25.69
N ILE A 7 7.91 8.12 -25.94
CA ILE A 7 6.90 7.33 -26.67
C ILE A 7 7.40 7.01 -28.09
N ARG A 8 8.02 7.99 -28.77
CA ARG A 8 8.60 7.78 -30.11
C ARG A 8 9.68 6.72 -30.11
N VAL A 9 10.58 6.74 -29.12
CA VAL A 9 11.65 5.73 -28.98
C VAL A 9 11.07 4.35 -28.68
N ILE A 10 10.08 4.24 -27.78
CA ILE A 10 9.38 2.98 -27.49
C ILE A 10 8.73 2.42 -28.77
N GLY A 11 8.12 3.28 -29.58
CA GLY A 11 7.50 2.90 -30.85
C GLY A 11 8.44 2.21 -31.83
N LYS A 12 9.74 2.55 -31.79
CA LYS A 12 10.80 1.98 -32.64
C LYS A 12 11.32 0.62 -32.14
N LEU A 13 10.92 0.16 -30.95
CA LEU A 13 11.37 -1.11 -30.41
C LEU A 13 10.65 -2.31 -31.08
N PRO A 14 11.30 -3.50 -31.10
CA PRO A 14 10.64 -4.75 -31.48
C PRO A 14 9.38 -5.00 -30.66
N VAL A 15 8.39 -5.68 -31.26
CA VAL A 15 7.08 -5.97 -30.63
C VAL A 15 7.23 -6.60 -29.26
N SER A 16 8.13 -7.56 -29.09
CA SER A 16 8.41 -8.23 -27.81
C SER A 16 8.81 -7.26 -26.70
N LYS A 17 9.70 -6.30 -27.01
CA LYS A 17 10.13 -5.27 -26.04
C LYS A 17 9.00 -4.29 -25.71
N ARG A 18 8.17 -3.94 -26.69
CA ARG A 18 6.99 -3.09 -26.46
C ARG A 18 5.98 -3.78 -25.54
N MET A 19 5.73 -5.08 -25.74
CA MET A 19 4.84 -5.85 -24.86
C MET A 19 5.37 -5.93 -23.43
N LEU A 20 6.67 -6.16 -23.24
CA LEU A 20 7.27 -6.15 -21.92
C LEU A 20 7.09 -4.81 -21.20
N ILE A 21 7.21 -3.69 -21.92
CA ILE A 21 6.99 -2.35 -21.35
C ILE A 21 5.53 -2.20 -20.92
N VAL A 22 4.57 -2.61 -21.76
CA VAL A 22 3.13 -2.55 -21.44
C VAL A 22 2.82 -3.39 -20.20
N GLU A 23 3.31 -4.62 -20.13
CA GLU A 23 3.12 -5.52 -18.99
C GLU A 23 3.63 -4.91 -17.69
N ARG A 24 4.89 -4.45 -17.69
CA ARG A 24 5.50 -3.81 -16.51
C ARG A 24 4.77 -2.55 -16.09
N THR A 25 4.31 -1.76 -17.05
CA THR A 25 3.53 -0.55 -16.79
C THR A 25 2.20 -0.90 -16.11
N LEU A 26 1.45 -1.86 -16.66
CA LEU A 26 0.20 -2.32 -16.06
C LEU A 26 0.40 -2.90 -14.65
N LYS A 27 1.45 -3.71 -14.45
CA LYS A 27 1.81 -4.25 -13.14
C LYS A 27 2.07 -3.12 -12.14
N THR A 28 2.87 -2.12 -12.54
CA THR A 28 3.25 -0.99 -11.68
C THR A 28 2.03 -0.14 -11.30
N ILE A 29 1.11 0.09 -12.24
CA ILE A 29 -0.16 0.81 -11.98
C ILE A 29 -0.98 0.07 -10.93
N ARG A 30 -1.20 -1.24 -11.13
CA ARG A 30 -1.97 -2.07 -10.19
C ARG A 30 -1.35 -2.08 -8.79
N GLU A 31 -0.03 -2.27 -8.68
CA GLU A 31 0.65 -2.24 -7.40
C GLU A 31 0.56 -0.88 -6.71
N SER A 32 0.64 0.22 -7.47
CA SER A 32 0.47 1.57 -6.94
C SER A 32 -0.94 1.79 -6.37
N GLU A 33 -1.97 1.35 -7.09
CA GLU A 33 -3.35 1.41 -6.61
C GLU A 33 -3.57 0.56 -5.35
N THR A 34 -3.05 -0.67 -5.33
CA THR A 34 -3.13 -1.54 -4.14
C THR A 34 -2.45 -0.91 -2.94
N ARG A 35 -1.24 -0.36 -3.11
CA ARG A 35 -0.52 0.36 -2.04
C ARG A 35 -1.32 1.56 -1.53
N LYS A 36 -1.93 2.36 -2.41
CA LYS A 36 -2.78 3.49 -2.02
C LYS A 36 -4.01 3.04 -1.23
N LYS A 37 -4.70 1.99 -1.68
CA LYS A 37 -5.85 1.43 -0.97
C LYS A 37 -5.46 0.91 0.42
N MET A 38 -4.34 0.20 0.51
CA MET A 38 -3.83 -0.33 1.76
C MET A 38 -3.44 0.78 2.73
N LEU A 39 -2.77 1.83 2.25
CA LEU A 39 -2.45 3.01 3.07
C LEU A 39 -3.71 3.70 3.59
N LYS A 40 -4.73 3.86 2.73
CA LYS A 40 -6.01 4.45 3.14
C LYS A 40 -6.70 3.61 4.22
N ALA A 41 -6.72 2.29 4.06
CA ALA A 41 -7.29 1.38 5.05
C ALA A 41 -6.51 1.41 6.38
N ALA A 42 -5.18 1.39 6.33
CA ALA A 42 -4.34 1.48 7.52
C ALA A 42 -4.54 2.81 8.27
N ASN A 43 -4.63 3.92 7.56
CA ASN A 43 -4.90 5.22 8.17
C ASN A 43 -6.30 5.27 8.79
N ALA A 44 -7.32 4.70 8.13
CA ALA A 44 -8.66 4.62 8.70
C ALA A 44 -8.67 3.79 10.01
N LEU A 45 -8.06 2.59 9.98
CA LEU A 45 -7.94 1.74 11.16
C LEU A 45 -7.17 2.41 12.31
N LEU A 46 -6.11 3.15 12.00
CA LEU A 46 -5.34 3.90 13.00
C LEU A 46 -6.20 4.99 13.65
N GLU A 47 -6.98 5.73 12.86
CA GLU A 47 -7.87 6.75 13.39
C GLU A 47 -9.00 6.15 14.22
N ASP A 48 -9.56 5.00 13.81
CA ASP A 48 -10.55 4.28 14.62
C ASP A 48 -9.93 3.85 15.95
N TYR A 49 -8.74 3.24 15.94
CA TYR A 49 -8.04 2.80 17.16
C TYR A 49 -7.73 3.94 18.14
N LYS A 50 -7.43 5.15 17.64
CA LYS A 50 -7.17 6.33 18.49
C LYS A 50 -8.42 6.90 19.14
N ASN A 51 -9.54 6.86 18.42
CA ASN A 51 -10.74 7.62 18.80
C ASN A 51 -11.84 6.74 19.41
N ASP A 52 -11.87 5.45 19.08
CA ASP A 52 -12.83 4.49 19.64
C ASP A 52 -12.26 3.83 20.91
N LYS A 53 -12.86 4.18 22.05
CA LYS A 53 -12.47 3.65 23.37
C LYS A 53 -12.81 2.17 23.54
N GLU A 54 -13.78 1.64 22.78
CA GLU A 54 -14.09 0.22 22.82
C GLU A 54 -12.92 -0.63 22.28
N LEU A 55 -12.19 -0.11 21.30
CA LEU A 55 -11.02 -0.79 20.71
C LEU A 55 -9.80 -0.85 21.64
N THR A 56 -9.79 -0.02 22.69
CA THR A 56 -8.69 0.04 23.67
C THR A 56 -9.16 -0.28 25.09
N ILE A 57 -10.36 -0.83 25.25
CA ILE A 57 -11.00 -1.00 26.56
C ILE A 57 -10.15 -1.83 27.53
N PHE A 58 -9.35 -2.78 27.05
CA PHE A 58 -8.47 -3.62 27.86
C PHE A 58 -7.03 -3.09 27.99
N ALA A 59 -6.67 -1.99 27.33
CA ALA A 59 -5.29 -1.46 27.37
C ALA A 59 -4.86 -1.01 28.77
N HIS A 60 -5.79 -0.79 29.69
CA HIS A 60 -5.48 -0.51 31.09
C HIS A 60 -4.94 -1.76 31.84
N LEU A 61 -5.29 -2.97 31.40
CA LEU A 61 -4.82 -4.22 32.00
C LEU A 61 -3.33 -4.46 31.76
N ASP A 62 -2.75 -3.84 30.72
CA ASP A 62 -1.31 -3.94 30.42
C ASP A 62 -0.43 -3.36 31.55
N TYR A 63 -1.00 -2.50 32.39
CA TYR A 63 -0.32 -1.89 33.54
C TYR A 63 -0.63 -2.60 34.86
N GLU A 64 -1.51 -3.61 34.86
CA GLU A 64 -1.79 -4.40 36.05
C GLU A 64 -0.64 -5.38 36.33
N VAL A 65 -0.32 -5.57 37.61
CA VAL A 65 0.68 -6.55 38.02
C VAL A 65 0.13 -7.94 37.67
N PHE A 66 0.80 -8.62 36.74
CA PHE A 66 0.44 -9.98 36.34
C PHE A 66 0.51 -10.91 37.55
N TYR A 67 -0.65 -11.37 38.01
CA TYR A 67 -0.74 -12.40 39.05
C TYR A 67 -0.52 -13.76 38.39
N GLU A 68 0.73 -14.23 38.35
CA GLU A 68 0.97 -15.66 38.12
C GLU A 68 0.37 -16.47 39.26
N ALA A 69 -0.50 -17.42 38.92
CA ALA A 69 -0.95 -18.43 39.86
C ALA A 69 0.26 -19.29 40.27
N ARG A 70 0.60 -19.26 41.56
CA ARG A 70 1.60 -20.16 42.16
C ARG A 70 1.05 -21.56 42.37
#